data_AF-A0A559VBY5-F1
#
_entry.id   AF-A0A559VBY5-F1
#
_cell.length_a   1.000
_cell.length_b   1.000
_cell.length_c   1.000
_cell.angle_alpha   90.00
_cell.angle_beta   90.00
_cell.angle_gamma   90.00
#
_symmetry.space_group_name_H-M   'P 1'
#
loop_
_entity.id
_entity.type
_entity.pdbx_description
1 polymer ?
#
loop_
_entity_poly.entity_id
_entity_poly.type
_entity_poly.pdbx_seq_one_letter_code
_entity_poly.pdbx_strand_id
1 'polypeptide(L)'
;MPYTTWNGPAPTTAALASVTTGTAIKTMLQLATPASRMIQILEWGFSLDDPPGADGVIELLQTDVAATVTAHVAATGIVNLDPNGTTSLLTVGTSATGYTATAEGTITATRPFDAVSLSSVSGESGLSYVRTFMPDDRPAVAVSKFLRVRATTPTTASDMRCWVTFQEVG
;
A
#
# COMPACT_ATOMS: atom_id res chain seq x y z
N MET A 1 9.37 3.10 -15.98
CA MET A 1 8.21 4.02 -16.00
C MET A 1 7.54 3.97 -14.64
N PRO A 2 7.28 5.11 -13.98
CA PRO A 2 6.68 5.11 -12.67
C PRO A 2 5.15 5.07 -12.69
N TYR A 3 4.57 4.35 -11.74
CA TYR A 3 3.13 4.21 -11.49
C TYR A 3 2.82 4.54 -10.04
N THR A 4 1.65 5.09 -9.75
CA THR A 4 1.15 5.30 -8.38
C THR A 4 -0.18 4.58 -8.18
N THR A 5 -0.34 3.95 -7.03
CA THR A 5 -1.59 3.29 -6.64
C THR A 5 -1.98 3.71 -5.22
N TRP A 6 -3.26 3.98 -5.01
CA TRP A 6 -3.84 4.44 -3.74
C TRP A 6 -4.71 3.35 -3.10
N ASN A 7 -4.94 3.42 -1.80
CA ASN A 7 -5.88 2.53 -1.10
C ASN A 7 -7.36 2.85 -1.33
N GLY A 8 -7.74 3.09 -2.59
CA GLY A 8 -9.11 3.40 -2.95
C GLY A 8 -9.32 3.38 -4.47
N PRO A 9 -10.57 3.51 -4.92
CA PRO A 9 -10.85 3.69 -6.33
C PRO A 9 -10.20 4.99 -6.81
N ALA A 10 -9.82 5.02 -8.09
CA ALA A 10 -9.29 6.24 -8.71
C ALA A 10 -10.29 7.39 -8.50
N PRO A 11 -9.86 8.52 -7.90
CA PRO A 11 -10.77 9.64 -7.70
C PRO A 11 -11.19 10.20 -9.05
N THR A 12 -12.50 10.30 -9.28
CA THR A 12 -13.08 10.93 -10.46
C THR A 12 -13.75 12.25 -10.04
N THR A 13 -15.07 12.24 -9.89
CA THR A 13 -15.84 13.37 -9.36
C THR A 13 -15.82 13.42 -7.83
N ALA A 14 -15.62 12.28 -7.17
CA ALA A 14 -15.48 12.19 -5.72
C ALA A 14 -14.01 12.21 -5.29
N ALA A 15 -13.75 12.85 -4.15
CA ALA A 15 -12.44 12.81 -3.51
C ALA A 15 -12.08 11.38 -3.08
N LEU A 16 -10.77 11.10 -2.98
CA LEU A 16 -10.30 9.83 -2.46
C LEU A 16 -10.73 9.68 -0.98
N ALA A 17 -11.56 8.69 -0.71
CA ALA A 17 -11.99 8.37 0.65
C ALA A 17 -10.83 7.80 1.47
N SER A 18 -10.76 8.18 2.74
CA SER A 18 -9.93 7.48 3.71
C SER A 18 -10.58 6.14 4.06
N VAL A 19 -9.75 5.18 4.45
CA VAL A 19 -10.17 3.84 4.81
C VAL A 19 -9.86 3.64 6.28
N THR A 20 -10.88 3.27 7.04
CA THR A 20 -10.76 2.95 8.46
C THR A 20 -9.78 1.81 8.67
N THR A 21 -8.78 2.00 9.55
CA THR A 21 -7.84 0.95 9.99
C THR A 21 -8.56 -0.06 10.90
N GLY A 22 -7.82 -0.79 11.73
CA GLY A 22 -8.40 -1.75 12.66
C GLY A 22 -7.45 -2.17 13.76
N THR A 23 -8.03 -2.77 14.80
CA THR A 23 -7.31 -3.35 15.94
C THR A 23 -6.63 -4.67 15.59
N ALA A 24 -7.14 -5.37 14.58
CA ALA A 24 -6.41 -6.42 13.87
C ALA A 24 -5.68 -5.82 12.68
N ILE A 25 -4.59 -6.48 12.26
CA ILE A 25 -3.82 -6.06 11.09
C ILE A 25 -4.74 -6.08 9.85
N LYS A 26 -4.84 -4.93 9.18
CA LYS A 26 -5.59 -4.79 7.93
C LYS A 26 -4.65 -4.51 6.76
N THR A 27 -4.92 -5.17 5.65
CA THR A 27 -4.31 -4.82 4.35
C THR A 27 -4.99 -3.54 3.85
N MET A 28 -4.21 -2.47 3.71
CA MET A 28 -4.73 -1.18 3.23
C MET A 28 -4.54 -1.07 1.72
N LEU A 29 -3.37 -1.51 1.22
CA LEU A 29 -3.08 -1.61 -0.21
C LEU A 29 -2.29 -2.90 -0.50
N GLN A 30 -2.62 -3.57 -1.60
CA GLN A 30 -1.93 -4.76 -2.09
C GLN A 30 -1.61 -4.64 -3.58
N LEU A 31 -0.36 -4.87 -3.97
CA LEU A 31 0.06 -4.96 -5.37
C LEU A 31 0.58 -6.38 -5.66
N ALA A 32 0.08 -7.00 -6.73
CA ALA A 32 0.46 -8.35 -7.13
C ALA A 32 1.36 -8.32 -8.37
N THR A 33 2.64 -8.62 -8.17
CA THR A 33 3.61 -8.69 -9.27
C THR A 33 3.29 -9.89 -10.17
N PRO A 34 3.32 -9.76 -11.51
CA PRO A 34 3.17 -10.89 -12.41
C PRO A 34 4.38 -11.84 -12.32
N ALA A 35 4.29 -12.99 -12.99
CA ALA A 35 5.39 -13.97 -13.03
C ALA A 35 6.61 -13.51 -13.85
N SER A 36 6.46 -12.45 -14.67
CA SER A 36 7.46 -12.00 -15.64
C SER A 36 8.16 -10.69 -15.27
N ARG A 37 7.65 -9.96 -14.28
CA ARG A 37 8.14 -8.62 -13.90
C ARG A 37 8.07 -8.43 -12.40
N MET A 38 9.17 -7.91 -11.85
CA MET A 38 9.23 -7.42 -10.48
C MET A 38 8.86 -5.94 -10.46
N ILE A 39 8.58 -5.42 -9.27
CA ILE A 39 8.43 -3.97 -9.06
C ILE A 39 9.53 -3.46 -8.16
N GLN A 40 10.05 -2.29 -8.47
CA GLN A 40 10.96 -1.54 -7.63
C GLN A 40 10.22 -0.36 -7.02
N ILE A 41 10.27 -0.24 -5.69
CA ILE A 41 9.56 0.81 -4.95
C ILE A 41 10.38 2.08 -5.03
N LEU A 42 9.74 3.17 -5.47
CA LEU A 42 10.36 4.48 -5.58
C LEU A 42 10.05 5.32 -4.35
N GLU A 43 8.81 5.26 -3.90
CA GLU A 43 8.30 6.07 -2.81
C GLU A 43 7.04 5.43 -2.23
N TRP A 44 6.79 5.64 -0.96
CA TRP A 44 5.51 5.29 -0.34
C TRP A 44 5.14 6.31 0.73
N GLY A 45 3.86 6.35 1.06
CA GLY A 45 3.40 7.24 2.12
C GLY A 45 1.98 6.94 2.57
N PHE A 46 1.61 7.61 3.65
CA PHE A 46 0.27 7.59 4.19
C PHE A 46 -0.09 8.90 4.88
N SER A 47 -1.39 9.12 5.09
CA SER A 47 -1.91 10.14 5.97
C SER A 47 -3.11 9.59 6.76
N LEU A 48 -3.26 10.02 8.01
CA LEU A 48 -4.41 9.74 8.85
C LEU A 48 -5.22 11.02 9.08
N ASP A 49 -6.53 10.87 9.14
CA ASP A 49 -7.47 11.96 9.42
C ASP A 49 -7.50 12.28 10.93
N ASP A 50 -7.14 11.31 11.77
CA ASP A 50 -7.16 11.38 13.23
C ASP A 50 -6.00 10.57 13.85
N PRO A 51 -5.51 10.98 15.04
CA PRO A 51 -4.54 10.19 15.79
C PRO A 51 -5.20 8.91 16.36
N PRO A 52 -4.47 7.78 16.37
CA PRO A 52 -4.99 6.56 16.98
C PRO A 52 -5.06 6.73 18.51
N GLY A 53 -6.06 6.14 19.16
CA GLY A 53 -6.27 6.23 20.61
C GLY A 53 -5.25 5.44 21.45
N ALA A 54 -4.28 4.79 20.81
CA ALA A 54 -3.11 4.11 21.36
C ALA A 54 -2.10 3.90 20.23
N ASP A 55 -0.84 3.64 20.56
CA ASP A 55 0.25 3.63 19.59
C ASP A 55 0.02 2.61 18.47
N GLY A 56 0.09 3.06 17.23
CA GLY A 56 -0.19 2.26 16.04
C GLY A 56 1.07 1.93 15.24
N VAL A 57 0.96 0.98 14.31
CA VAL A 57 2.05 0.65 13.38
C VAL A 57 1.51 0.55 11.97
N ILE A 58 2.20 1.19 11.03
CA ILE A 58 2.01 1.06 9.59
C ILE A 58 3.27 0.47 8.98
N GLU A 59 3.11 -0.57 8.17
CA GLU A 59 4.23 -1.33 7.61
C GLU A 59 4.14 -1.42 6.10
N LEU A 60 5.30 -1.34 5.45
CA LEU A 60 5.50 -1.67 4.05
C LEU A 60 6.31 -2.97 3.97
N LEU A 61 5.75 -3.99 3.35
CA LEU A 61 6.39 -5.30 3.27
C LEU A 61 6.00 -6.09 2.03
N GLN A 62 6.84 -7.05 1.67
CA GLN A 62 6.47 -8.13 0.76
C GLN A 62 5.87 -9.31 1.53
N THR A 63 4.89 -9.98 0.92
CA THR A 63 4.24 -11.20 1.40
C THR A 63 4.12 -12.25 0.28
N ASP A 64 3.81 -13.49 0.65
CA ASP A 64 3.67 -14.63 -0.26
C ASP A 64 2.23 -15.13 -0.45
N VAL A 65 1.29 -14.67 0.37
CA VAL A 65 -0.14 -15.00 0.28
C VAL A 65 -0.96 -13.72 0.13
N ALA A 66 -1.85 -13.68 -0.87
CA ALA A 66 -2.75 -12.56 -1.09
C ALA A 66 -3.86 -12.50 -0.02
N ALA A 67 -4.18 -11.28 0.40
CA ALA A 67 -5.43 -11.00 1.12
C ALA A 67 -6.58 -10.87 0.10
N THR A 68 -7.82 -11.07 0.58
CA THR A 68 -9.03 -10.78 -0.20
C THR A 68 -9.30 -9.28 -0.17
N VAL A 69 -8.99 -8.60 -1.27
CA VAL A 69 -9.08 -7.14 -1.42
C VAL A 69 -10.23 -6.73 -2.33
N THR A 70 -10.62 -5.47 -2.25
CA THR A 70 -11.41 -4.83 -3.31
C THR A 70 -10.48 -4.62 -4.51
N ALA A 71 -10.80 -5.24 -5.65
CA ALA A 71 -9.95 -5.18 -6.84
C ALA A 71 -9.86 -3.73 -7.37
N HIS A 72 -8.66 -3.32 -7.79
CA HIS A 72 -8.53 -2.10 -8.59
C HIS A 72 -9.15 -2.29 -9.99
N VAL A 73 -9.37 -1.18 -10.69
CA VAL A 73 -9.60 -1.18 -12.14
C VAL A 73 -8.25 -0.92 -12.80
N ALA A 74 -7.78 -1.82 -13.67
CA ALA A 74 -6.43 -1.78 -14.22
C ALA A 74 -6.06 -0.43 -14.88
N ALA A 75 -7.00 0.19 -15.60
CA ALA A 75 -6.75 1.41 -16.35
C ALA A 75 -6.73 2.70 -15.50
N THR A 76 -7.36 2.69 -14.31
CA THR A 76 -7.56 3.91 -13.52
C THR A 76 -6.98 3.81 -12.12
N GLY A 77 -7.02 2.63 -11.49
CA GLY A 77 -6.50 2.40 -10.14
C GLY A 77 -4.98 2.36 -10.07
N ILE A 78 -4.32 1.95 -11.16
CA ILE A 78 -2.86 2.00 -11.30
C ILE A 78 -2.53 3.18 -12.21
N VAL A 79 -2.27 4.33 -11.60
CA VAL A 79 -2.08 5.58 -12.31
C VAL A 79 -0.71 5.60 -12.95
N ASN A 80 -0.69 5.74 -14.26
CA ASN A 80 0.54 5.94 -15.00
C ASN A 80 1.01 7.39 -14.89
N LEU A 81 2.24 7.62 -14.43
CA LEU A 81 2.78 8.97 -14.24
C LEU A 81 3.47 9.54 -15.49
N ASP A 82 3.75 8.72 -16.51
CA ASP A 82 4.13 9.25 -17.83
C ASP A 82 2.92 9.14 -18.79
N PRO A 83 2.43 10.28 -19.34
CA PRO A 83 1.25 10.32 -20.20
C PRO A 83 1.31 9.43 -21.45
N ASN A 84 2.51 9.06 -21.91
CA ASN A 84 2.70 8.37 -23.18
C ASN A 84 3.03 6.88 -23.04
N GLY A 85 3.23 6.37 -21.84
CA GLY A 85 3.64 4.97 -21.72
C GLY A 85 2.51 4.02 -21.37
N THR A 86 2.92 2.78 -21.13
CA THR A 86 2.03 1.62 -21.21
C THR A 86 1.31 1.35 -19.91
N THR A 87 0.14 0.72 -20.01
CA THR A 87 -0.57 0.17 -18.85
C THR A 87 0.33 -0.79 -18.07
N SER A 88 0.21 -0.76 -16.75
CA SER A 88 0.91 -1.67 -15.85
C SER A 88 0.58 -3.14 -16.15
N LEU A 89 1.56 -4.01 -15.94
CA LEU A 89 1.46 -5.47 -16.04
C LEU A 89 1.09 -6.14 -14.70
N LEU A 90 0.84 -5.37 -13.64
CA LEU A 90 0.35 -5.92 -12.38
C LEU A 90 -0.93 -6.74 -12.59
N THR A 91 -1.01 -7.87 -11.89
CA THR A 91 -2.22 -8.70 -11.94
C THR A 91 -3.30 -8.06 -11.08
N VAL A 92 -4.48 -7.82 -11.64
CA VAL A 92 -5.59 -7.15 -10.94
C VAL A 92 -6.69 -8.16 -10.64
N GLY A 93 -7.25 -8.10 -9.42
CA GLY A 93 -8.28 -9.03 -8.97
C GLY A 93 -8.41 -9.06 -7.45
N THR A 94 -9.45 -9.71 -6.95
CA THR A 94 -9.77 -9.76 -5.51
C THR A 94 -8.76 -10.56 -4.69
N SER A 95 -7.94 -11.40 -5.33
CA SER A 95 -6.79 -12.08 -4.73
C SER A 95 -5.47 -11.65 -5.35
N ALA A 96 -5.42 -10.42 -5.88
CA ALA A 96 -4.26 -9.85 -6.57
C ALA A 96 -4.11 -8.36 -6.21
N THR A 97 -3.97 -7.46 -7.20
CA THR A 97 -3.85 -6.02 -6.95
C THR A 97 -5.20 -5.40 -6.59
N GLY A 98 -5.24 -4.71 -5.45
CA GLY A 98 -6.44 -4.10 -4.89
C GLY A 98 -6.18 -3.39 -3.57
N TYR A 99 -7.24 -2.89 -2.96
CA TYR A 99 -7.22 -2.11 -1.73
C TYR A 99 -8.21 -2.66 -0.73
N THR A 100 -7.93 -2.42 0.56
CA THR A 100 -8.78 -2.76 1.71
C THR A 100 -9.11 -4.27 1.83
N ALA A 101 -8.55 -4.91 2.85
CA ALA A 101 -9.02 -6.19 3.36
C ALA A 101 -9.20 -6.13 4.87
N THR A 102 -10.30 -6.71 5.37
CA THR A 102 -10.57 -6.79 6.82
C THR A 102 -9.66 -7.79 7.54
N ALA A 103 -9.07 -8.74 6.82
CA ALA A 103 -8.10 -9.69 7.36
C ALA A 103 -6.96 -9.92 6.35
N GLU A 104 -5.74 -10.11 6.85
CA GLU A 104 -4.53 -10.34 6.04
C GLU A 104 -4.40 -11.76 5.46
N GLY A 105 -5.22 -12.70 5.93
CA GLY A 105 -5.01 -14.13 5.69
C GLY A 105 -3.82 -14.70 6.50
N THR A 106 -3.44 -15.93 6.22
CA THR A 106 -2.27 -16.58 6.85
C THR A 106 -1.06 -16.43 5.93
N ILE A 107 -0.25 -15.41 6.18
CA ILE A 107 1.03 -15.20 5.48
C ILE A 107 2.07 -16.18 6.02
N THR A 108 2.83 -16.83 5.12
CA THR A 108 3.84 -17.82 5.51
C THR A 108 5.27 -17.28 5.42
N ALA A 109 5.48 -16.22 4.63
CA ALA A 109 6.76 -15.53 4.53
C ALA A 109 6.57 -14.02 4.33
N THR A 110 7.35 -13.24 5.06
CA THR A 110 7.36 -11.77 4.96
C THR A 110 8.78 -11.23 4.76
N ARG A 111 8.88 -10.10 4.07
CA ARG A 111 10.11 -9.30 4.02
C ARG A 111 9.75 -7.82 4.25
N PRO A 112 9.98 -7.27 5.45
CA PRO A 112 9.70 -5.87 5.74
C PRO A 112 10.68 -4.97 5.00
N PHE A 113 10.17 -3.84 4.49
CA PHE A 113 10.96 -2.78 3.87
C PHE A 113 10.97 -1.50 4.70
N ASP A 114 9.86 -1.25 5.39
CA ASP A 114 9.71 -0.09 6.26
C ASP A 114 8.61 -0.31 7.31
N ALA A 115 8.74 0.35 8.45
CA ALA A 115 7.75 0.33 9.52
C ALA A 115 7.75 1.67 10.25
N VAL A 116 6.58 2.25 10.42
CA VAL A 116 6.37 3.53 11.10
C VAL A 116 5.49 3.30 12.31
N SER A 117 6.02 3.62 13.48
CA SER A 117 5.23 3.68 14.71
C SER A 117 4.60 5.06 14.83
N LEU A 118 3.31 5.10 15.13
CA LEU A 118 2.57 6.32 15.43
C LEU A 118 2.33 6.40 16.92
N SER A 119 2.64 7.55 17.51
CA SER A 119 2.22 7.87 18.87
C SER A 119 0.74 8.22 18.87
N SER A 120 0.06 7.79 19.92
CA SER A 120 -1.29 8.23 20.24
C SER A 120 -1.35 9.64 20.84
N VAL A 121 -0.23 10.18 21.29
CA VAL A 121 -0.14 11.51 21.85
C VAL A 121 -0.03 12.52 20.72
N SER A 122 -1.00 13.43 20.65
CA SER A 122 -1.05 14.46 19.62
C SER A 122 0.21 15.33 19.63
N GLY A 123 0.86 15.43 18.46
CA GLY A 123 2.07 16.24 18.27
C GLY A 123 3.40 15.52 18.47
N GLU A 124 3.42 14.27 18.96
CA GLU A 124 4.65 13.48 19.08
C GLU A 124 5.07 12.80 17.77
N SER A 125 4.09 12.40 16.95
CA SER A 125 4.31 11.88 15.60
C SER A 125 3.43 12.59 14.60
N GLY A 126 3.96 12.86 13.40
CA GLY A 126 3.16 13.35 12.28
C GLY A 126 2.10 12.33 11.86
N LEU A 127 0.88 12.77 11.58
CA LEU A 127 -0.18 11.95 11.00
C LEU A 127 0.02 11.72 9.50
N SER A 128 1.10 12.23 8.93
CA SER A 128 1.50 11.98 7.55
C SER A 128 2.94 11.52 7.51
N TYR A 129 3.21 10.62 6.58
CA TYR A 129 4.53 10.05 6.36
C TYR A 129 4.77 9.89 4.87
N VAL A 130 5.98 10.23 4.44
CA VAL A 130 6.45 9.99 3.07
C VAL A 130 7.91 9.56 3.16
N ARG A 131 8.25 8.48 2.46
CA ARG A 131 9.63 8.07 2.26
C ARG A 131 9.92 7.82 0.80
N THR A 132 10.82 8.62 0.26
CA THR A 132 11.44 8.40 -1.04
C THR A 132 12.67 7.54 -0.88
N PHE A 133 12.78 6.48 -1.67
CA PHE A 133 13.97 5.63 -1.70
C PHE A 133 15.00 6.20 -2.67
N MET A 134 16.21 6.43 -2.16
CA MET A 134 17.35 6.80 -3.01
C MET A 134 17.62 5.69 -4.04
N PRO A 135 18.04 6.03 -5.27
CA PRO A 135 18.19 5.05 -6.36
C PRO A 135 18.93 3.76 -5.99
N ASP A 136 19.96 3.85 -5.16
CA ASP A 136 20.82 2.73 -4.77
C ASP A 136 20.22 1.81 -3.69
N ASP A 137 19.20 2.27 -2.95
CA ASP A 137 18.59 1.54 -1.83
C ASP A 137 17.10 1.20 -2.10
N ARG A 138 16.68 1.28 -3.35
CA ARG A 138 15.28 1.00 -3.71
C ARG A 138 14.94 -0.47 -3.53
N PRO A 139 14.02 -0.82 -2.61
CA PRO A 139 13.63 -2.20 -2.42
C PRO A 139 12.87 -2.71 -3.64
N ALA A 140 13.15 -3.95 -4.04
CA ALA A 140 12.47 -4.63 -5.13
C ALA A 140 11.61 -5.78 -4.61
N VAL A 141 10.38 -5.89 -5.10
CA VAL A 141 9.45 -6.97 -4.80
C VAL A 141 9.58 -8.04 -5.88
N ALA A 142 9.86 -9.26 -5.48
CA ALA A 142 10.10 -10.37 -6.41
C ALA A 142 8.84 -10.70 -7.24
N VAL A 143 9.03 -11.35 -8.40
CA VAL A 143 7.94 -11.87 -9.23
C VAL A 143 7.03 -12.81 -8.45
N SER A 144 5.74 -12.87 -8.83
CA SER A 144 4.73 -13.72 -8.17
C SER A 144 4.65 -13.53 -6.64
N LYS A 145 4.93 -12.32 -6.15
CA LYS A 145 4.74 -11.91 -4.75
C LYS A 145 3.80 -10.72 -4.65
N PHE A 146 3.49 -10.37 -3.40
CA PHE A 146 2.59 -9.27 -3.10
C PHE A 146 3.32 -8.21 -2.30
N LEU A 147 3.30 -6.96 -2.77
CA LEU A 147 3.60 -5.81 -1.94
C LEU A 147 2.37 -5.48 -1.10
N ARG A 148 2.58 -5.11 0.16
CA ARG A 148 1.50 -4.71 1.05
C ARG A 148 1.86 -3.48 1.86
N VAL A 149 0.91 -2.55 1.93
CA VAL A 149 0.82 -1.57 3.01
C VAL A 149 -0.24 -2.06 3.97
N ARG A 150 0.14 -2.26 5.23
CA ARG A 150 -0.78 -2.72 6.28
C ARG A 150 -0.73 -1.80 7.49
N ALA A 151 -1.84 -1.73 8.20
CA ALA A 151 -1.99 -0.86 9.37
C ALA A 151 -2.65 -1.60 10.52
N THR A 152 -2.19 -1.30 11.73
CA THR A 152 -2.80 -1.76 12.99
C THR A 152 -2.85 -0.60 13.97
N THR A 153 -4.04 -0.30 14.49
CA THR A 153 -4.28 0.73 15.49
C THR A 153 -5.00 0.09 16.68
N PRO A 154 -4.33 -0.11 17.84
CA PRO A 154 -4.73 -1.12 18.82
C PRO A 154 -5.98 -0.81 19.66
N THR A 155 -6.55 0.41 19.61
CA THR A 155 -7.72 0.79 20.43
C THR A 155 -8.82 1.49 19.65
N THR A 156 -8.48 2.42 18.76
CA THR A 156 -9.43 3.04 17.83
C THR A 156 -8.97 2.79 16.41
N ALA A 157 -9.94 2.60 15.51
CA ALA A 157 -9.63 2.68 14.10
C ALA A 157 -9.54 4.16 13.72
N SER A 158 -8.52 4.48 12.94
CA SER A 158 -8.30 5.81 12.39
C SER A 158 -8.43 5.73 10.88
N ASP A 159 -8.89 6.81 10.27
CA ASP A 159 -9.16 6.82 8.84
C ASP A 159 -7.89 7.17 8.07
N MET A 160 -7.38 6.23 7.26
CA MET A 160 -6.08 6.34 6.59
C MET A 160 -6.19 6.34 5.06
N ARG A 161 -5.39 7.20 4.42
CA ARG A 161 -5.04 7.11 3.00
C ARG A 161 -3.60 6.64 2.87
N CYS A 162 -3.32 5.72 1.97
CA CYS A 162 -1.94 5.31 1.67
C CYS A 162 -1.74 5.09 0.18
N TRP A 163 -0.49 5.18 -0.23
CA TRP A 163 -0.11 5.05 -1.63
C TRP A 163 1.30 4.51 -1.76
N VAL A 164 1.57 3.93 -2.93
CA VAL A 164 2.89 3.48 -3.34
C VAL A 164 3.15 3.96 -4.75
N THR A 165 4.34 4.54 -4.95
CA THR A 165 4.90 4.83 -6.25
C THR A 165 6.00 3.82 -6.57
N PHE A 166 5.88 3.13 -7.69
CA PHE A 166 6.76 2.04 -8.08
C PHE A 166 7.06 2.09 -9.57
N GLN A 167 8.04 1.32 -10.01
CA GLN A 167 8.27 1.04 -11.43
C GLN A 167 8.38 -0.46 -11.64
N GLU A 168 7.92 -0.92 -12.80
CA GLU A 168 8.12 -2.30 -13.23
C GLU A 168 9.53 -2.45 -13.79
N VAL A 169 10.25 -3.49 -13.34
CA VAL A 169 11.64 -3.76 -13.75
C VAL A 169 11.83 -5.24 -14.09
N GLY A 170 12.79 -5.49 -14.99
CA GLY A 170 13.08 -6.81 -15.57
C GLY A 170 12.67 -6.93 -17.02
#